data_AF-A0A1J5KLN8-F1
#
_entry.id   AF-A0A1J5KLN8-F1
#
_cell.length_a   1.000
_cell.length_b   1.000
_cell.length_c   1.000
_cell.angle_alpha   90.00
_cell.angle_beta   90.00
_cell.angle_gamma   90.00
#
_symmetry.space_group_name_H-M   'P 1'
#
loop_
_entity.id
_entity.type
_entity.pdbx_description
1 polymer ?
#
loop_
_entity_poly.entity_id
_entity_poly.type
_entity_poly.pdbx_seq_one_letter_code
_entity_poly.pdbx_strand_id
1 'polypeptide(L)'
;MNKLIYILLVLFFTRTYSQEVTIEGYAFNTFASKKDRKVSVTINDTINKLLEAENYEALREFGENKTNWKKYTTTTNRKGKFKIKAKLNDSLTFTSKKHKTQHYLVSDLFKNEEIKISLKRIDCNDYKCNEEPKLLIFSGSKIDLKKAKYNYCTSNLMNSEWIAKYTVDSLHHGDYTDKNITFLISLHASTPSFKENENRLVYLYNFCNNYKDIKISDPIYKTKNGNWATNYSNFFLNKIPKELRPEPTKIDFLEPVVINFHESWDEEYISKRWYEPFYTIKGRTAIANYGFYIEEAIKIKLAFMKKYY
;
A
#
# COMPACT_ATOMS: atom_id res chain seq x y z
N MET A 1 58.01 -8.26 21.59
CA MET A 1 58.00 -7.08 20.70
C MET A 1 56.92 -7.16 19.60
N ASN A 2 56.72 -8.31 18.93
CA ASN A 2 55.76 -8.41 17.81
C ASN A 2 54.28 -8.20 18.17
N LYS A 3 53.79 -8.63 19.35
CA LYS A 3 52.38 -8.42 19.75
C LYS A 3 52.00 -6.94 19.94
N LEU A 4 52.93 -6.11 20.41
CA LEU A 4 52.70 -4.67 20.61
C LEU A 4 52.57 -3.93 19.28
N ILE A 5 53.36 -4.34 18.28
CA ILE A 5 53.32 -3.79 16.91
C ILE A 5 51.99 -4.14 16.23
N TYR A 6 51.50 -5.38 16.38
CA TYR A 6 50.19 -5.78 15.84
C TYR A 6 49.03 -5.02 16.50
N ILE A 7 49.07 -4.80 17.81
CA ILE A 7 48.04 -4.01 18.52
C ILE A 7 48.09 -2.54 18.06
N LEU A 8 49.28 -1.96 17.91
CA LEU A 8 49.45 -0.60 17.39
C LEU A 8 48.98 -0.45 15.94
N LEU A 9 49.24 -1.44 15.08
CA LEU A 9 48.74 -1.48 13.70
C LEU A 9 47.21 -1.59 13.65
N VAL A 10 46.60 -2.47 14.45
CA VAL A 10 45.13 -2.60 14.54
C VAL A 10 44.50 -1.30 15.08
N LEU A 11 45.12 -0.65 16.07
CA LEU A 11 44.68 0.64 16.58
C LEU A 11 44.84 1.79 15.56
N PHE A 12 45.86 1.74 14.70
CA PHE A 12 46.04 2.70 13.61
C PHE A 12 45.02 2.51 12.50
N PHE A 13 44.77 1.27 12.07
CA PHE A 13 43.75 0.98 11.06
C PHE A 13 42.37 1.39 11.56
N THR A 14 41.98 1.03 12.79
CA THR A 14 40.66 1.41 13.35
C THR A 14 40.47 2.92 13.49
N ARG A 15 41.52 3.72 13.73
CA ARG A 15 41.41 5.20 13.75
C ARG A 15 41.16 5.80 12.37
N THR A 16 41.76 5.26 11.30
CA THR A 16 41.54 5.78 9.93
C THR A 16 40.10 5.54 9.44
N TYR A 17 39.45 4.46 9.89
CA TYR A 17 38.07 4.15 9.49
C TYR A 17 36.99 4.99 10.19
N SER A 18 37.33 5.76 11.23
CA SER A 18 36.36 6.64 11.91
C SER A 18 36.50 8.12 11.56
N GLN A 19 37.34 8.47 10.58
CA GLN A 19 37.50 9.86 10.17
C GLN A 19 36.25 10.37 9.45
N GLU A 20 35.66 11.42 9.99
CA GLU A 20 34.59 12.17 9.32
C GLU A 20 35.19 13.16 8.31
N VAL A 21 34.66 13.15 7.09
CA VAL A 21 35.00 14.08 6.03
C VAL A 21 33.77 14.87 5.61
N THR A 22 33.98 16.07 5.07
CA THR A 22 32.90 16.85 4.46
C THR A 22 32.86 16.53 2.97
N ILE A 23 31.71 16.04 2.50
CA ILE A 23 31.43 15.82 1.09
C ILE A 23 30.56 16.98 0.58
N GLU A 24 31.04 17.66 -0.45
CA GLU A 24 30.33 18.73 -1.15
C GLU A 24 30.25 18.44 -2.63
N GLY A 25 29.12 18.76 -3.25
CA GLY A 25 28.94 18.51 -4.68
C GLY A 25 27.61 19.00 -5.19
N TYR A 26 27.27 18.55 -6.39
CA TYR A 26 26.01 18.85 -7.06
C TYR A 26 25.25 17.56 -7.32
N ALA A 27 23.97 17.54 -6.97
CA ALA A 27 23.07 16.45 -7.33
C ALA A 27 21.81 17.00 -8.00
N PHE A 28 21.43 16.37 -9.10
CA PHE A 28 20.32 16.78 -9.94
C PHE A 28 19.40 15.60 -10.21
N ASN A 29 18.12 15.91 -10.36
CA ASN A 29 17.18 15.01 -10.97
C ASN A 29 16.79 15.55 -12.36
N THR A 30 16.29 14.68 -13.23
CA THR A 30 16.04 15.00 -14.65
C THR A 30 14.76 15.81 -14.90
N PHE A 31 14.17 16.45 -13.87
CA PHE A 31 12.95 17.23 -14.05
C PHE A 31 13.19 18.60 -14.71
N ALA A 32 12.36 18.92 -15.71
CA ALA A 32 12.34 20.22 -16.37
C ALA A 32 11.93 21.36 -15.40
N SER A 33 10.99 21.11 -14.49
CA SER A 33 10.47 22.10 -13.54
C SER A 33 11.50 22.44 -12.44
N LYS A 34 11.70 23.74 -12.14
CA LYS A 34 12.63 24.21 -11.09
C LYS A 34 12.17 23.84 -9.66
N LYS A 35 10.88 23.55 -9.44
CA LYS A 35 10.32 23.27 -8.10
C LYS A 35 10.59 21.83 -7.63
N ASP A 36 10.76 20.90 -8.56
CA ASP A 36 10.92 19.46 -8.25
C ASP A 36 12.37 18.99 -8.19
N ARG A 37 13.37 19.88 -8.32
CA ARG A 37 14.80 19.50 -8.45
C ARG A 37 15.54 19.09 -7.16
N LYS A 38 14.81 18.94 -6.06
CA LYS A 38 15.43 18.56 -4.78
C LYS A 38 15.85 17.09 -4.81
N VAL A 39 17.08 16.86 -4.41
CA VAL A 39 17.65 15.53 -4.17
C VAL A 39 17.95 15.44 -2.68
N SER A 40 17.40 14.44 -2.02
CA SER A 40 17.75 14.11 -0.64
C SER A 40 19.01 13.26 -0.64
N VAL A 41 19.91 13.55 0.29
CA VAL A 41 21.18 12.83 0.47
C VAL A 41 21.21 12.29 1.88
N THR A 42 21.34 10.98 2.05
CA THR A 42 21.22 10.30 3.34
C THR A 42 22.36 9.33 3.57
N ILE A 43 22.93 9.33 4.77
CA ILE A 43 24.01 8.43 5.18
C ILE A 43 23.44 7.04 5.43
N ASN A 44 24.08 6.02 4.86
CA ASN A 44 23.81 4.58 5.04
C ASN A 44 22.37 4.13 4.78
N ASP A 45 21.62 4.96 4.04
CA ASP A 45 20.19 4.78 3.79
C ASP A 45 19.35 4.62 5.07
N THR A 46 19.83 5.23 6.17
CA THR A 46 19.33 5.00 7.53
C THR A 46 17.82 5.25 7.64
N ILE A 47 17.30 6.30 6.99
CA ILE A 47 15.88 6.65 7.03
C ILE A 47 15.01 5.60 6.33
N ASN A 48 15.38 5.17 5.13
CA ASN A 48 14.57 4.20 4.39
C ASN A 48 14.58 2.84 5.08
N LYS A 49 15.72 2.42 5.64
CA LYS A 49 15.80 1.18 6.43
C LYS A 49 14.89 1.19 7.65
N LEU A 50 14.80 2.32 8.35
CA LEU A 50 13.88 2.47 9.48
C LEU A 50 12.40 2.44 9.02
N LEU A 51 12.08 3.03 7.86
CA LEU A 51 10.75 2.96 7.24
C LEU A 51 10.37 1.55 6.80
N GLU A 52 11.31 0.79 6.21
CA GLU A 52 11.09 -0.58 5.77
C GLU A 52 10.93 -1.57 6.92
N ALA A 53 11.60 -1.32 8.06
CA ALA A 53 11.47 -2.14 9.25
C ALA A 53 10.16 -1.92 10.03
N GLU A 54 9.28 -1.02 9.56
CA GLU A 54 8.04 -0.59 10.24
C GLU A 54 8.29 -0.14 11.70
N ASN A 55 9.51 0.32 12.01
CA ASN A 55 9.89 0.75 13.35
C ASN A 55 9.51 2.24 13.55
N TYR A 56 8.20 2.47 13.66
CA TYR A 56 7.62 3.80 13.76
C TYR A 56 8.03 4.54 15.05
N GLU A 57 8.32 3.82 16.13
CA GLU A 57 8.85 4.41 17.37
C GLU A 57 10.27 4.95 17.18
N ALA A 58 11.17 4.15 16.60
CA ALA A 58 12.52 4.61 16.29
C ALA A 58 12.51 5.76 15.27
N LEU A 59 11.61 5.75 14.28
CA LEU A 59 11.43 6.87 13.36
C LEU A 59 10.95 8.14 14.06
N ARG A 60 10.01 8.01 15.00
CA ARG A 60 9.48 9.13 15.78
C ARG A 60 10.57 9.73 16.66
N GLU A 61 11.29 8.91 17.41
CA GLU A 61 12.41 9.34 18.25
C GLU A 61 13.53 9.99 17.41
N PHE A 62 13.85 9.39 16.26
CA PHE A 62 14.84 9.92 15.33
C PHE A 62 14.41 11.27 14.71
N GLY A 63 13.11 11.44 14.43
CA GLY A 63 12.54 12.64 13.84
C GLY A 63 12.30 13.78 14.84
N GLU A 64 11.93 13.47 16.08
CA GLU A 64 11.74 14.44 17.17
C GLU A 64 13.07 15.14 17.52
N ASN A 65 14.19 14.42 17.41
CA ASN A 65 15.50 15.01 17.52
C ASN A 65 15.98 15.58 16.16
N LYS A 66 15.57 16.82 15.85
CA LYS A 66 16.01 17.57 14.65
C LYS A 66 17.52 17.57 14.43
N THR A 67 18.31 17.46 15.50
CA THR A 67 19.78 17.42 15.44
C THR A 67 20.27 16.09 14.88
N ASN A 68 19.65 14.97 15.27
CA ASN A 68 19.92 13.65 14.71
C ASN A 68 19.53 13.60 13.23
N TRP A 69 18.35 14.11 12.87
CA TRP A 69 17.93 14.16 11.47
C TRP A 69 18.95 14.90 10.58
N LYS A 70 19.37 16.10 10.97
CA LYS A 70 20.36 16.90 10.21
C LYS A 70 21.76 16.26 10.17
N LYS A 71 22.09 15.37 11.11
CA LYS A 71 23.37 14.64 11.12
C LYS A 71 23.44 13.62 9.98
N TYR A 72 22.33 12.94 9.69
CA TYR A 72 22.30 11.83 8.73
C TYR A 72 21.71 12.20 7.37
N THR A 73 21.09 13.37 7.23
CA THR A 73 20.50 13.79 5.95
C THR A 73 20.69 15.27 5.64
N THR A 74 20.82 15.55 4.35
CA THR A 74 20.80 16.91 3.77
C THR A 74 19.93 16.91 2.50
N THR A 75 19.64 18.09 1.97
CA THR A 75 18.92 18.23 0.71
C THR A 75 19.62 19.26 -0.16
N THR A 76 19.63 19.03 -1.46
CA THR A 76 20.19 20.02 -2.39
C THR A 76 19.44 21.36 -2.33
N ASN A 77 20.17 22.44 -2.51
CA ASN A 77 19.58 23.76 -2.69
C ASN A 77 19.01 23.92 -4.12
N ARG A 78 18.46 25.10 -4.44
CA ARG A 78 17.88 25.38 -5.78
C ARG A 78 18.88 25.25 -6.95
N LYS A 79 20.18 25.32 -6.67
CA LYS A 79 21.27 25.14 -7.65
C LYS A 79 21.79 23.69 -7.69
N GLY A 80 21.17 22.76 -6.96
CA GLY A 80 21.62 21.37 -6.86
C GLY A 80 22.79 21.13 -5.90
N LYS A 81 23.31 22.17 -5.23
CA LYS A 81 24.46 22.01 -4.32
C LYS A 81 24.03 21.34 -3.01
N PHE A 82 24.82 20.38 -2.54
CA PHE A 82 24.69 19.75 -1.21
C PHE A 82 26.01 19.80 -0.45
N LYS A 83 25.91 19.63 0.88
CA LYS A 83 27.04 19.50 1.81
C LYS A 83 26.62 18.58 2.95
N ILE A 84 27.42 17.55 3.25
CA ILE A 84 27.17 16.60 4.34
C ILE A 84 28.49 16.12 4.95
N LYS A 85 28.50 15.86 6.26
CA LYS A 85 29.63 15.22 6.96
C LYS A 85 29.34 13.74 7.13
N ALA A 86 30.26 12.87 6.75
CA ALA A 86 30.12 11.41 6.84
C ALA A 86 31.49 10.75 7.02
N LYS A 87 31.52 9.50 7.49
CA LYS A 87 32.76 8.73 7.61
C LYS A 87 33.16 8.14 6.27
N LEU A 88 34.45 7.90 6.05
CA LEU A 88 34.94 7.32 4.80
C LEU A 88 34.34 5.93 4.47
N ASN A 89 33.96 5.16 5.48
CA ASN A 89 33.31 3.85 5.33
C ASN A 89 31.78 3.93 5.21
N ASP A 90 31.19 5.12 5.33
CA ASP A 90 29.77 5.30 5.09
C ASP A 90 29.45 5.27 3.59
N SER A 91 28.16 5.11 3.29
CA SER A 91 27.59 5.33 1.96
C SER A 91 26.68 6.56 1.97
N LEU A 92 26.69 7.31 0.87
CA LEU A 92 25.69 8.36 0.60
C LEU A 92 24.65 7.83 -0.38
N THR A 93 23.40 7.95 0.03
CA THR A 93 22.23 7.57 -0.75
C THR A 93 21.54 8.81 -1.29
N PHE A 94 21.36 8.87 -2.61
CA PHE A 94 20.74 9.98 -3.32
C PHE A 94 19.35 9.57 -3.79
N THR A 95 18.33 10.25 -3.29
CA THR A 95 16.92 9.94 -3.59
C THR A 95 16.19 11.16 -4.13
N SER A 96 15.28 10.91 -5.07
CA SER A 96 14.34 11.92 -5.54
C SER A 96 13.10 11.26 -6.13
N LYS A 97 11.97 11.97 -6.14
CA LYS A 97 10.69 11.45 -6.65
C LYS A 97 10.84 11.05 -8.12
N LYS A 98 10.30 9.90 -8.53
CA LYS A 98 10.39 9.31 -9.89
C LYS A 98 11.80 8.92 -10.36
N HIS A 99 12.79 8.86 -9.48
CA HIS A 99 14.16 8.54 -9.88
C HIS A 99 14.66 7.30 -9.17
N LYS A 100 15.54 6.56 -9.85
CA LYS A 100 16.23 5.41 -9.26
C LYS A 100 17.14 5.95 -8.16
N THR A 101 17.02 5.37 -6.97
CA THR A 101 17.97 5.62 -5.87
C THR A 101 19.38 5.23 -6.31
N GLN A 102 20.35 6.07 -5.98
CA GLN A 102 21.77 5.82 -6.27
C GLN A 102 22.57 5.85 -4.98
N HIS A 103 23.54 4.95 -4.85
CA HIS A 103 24.39 4.83 -3.66
C HIS A 103 25.85 4.93 -4.07
N TYR A 104 26.64 5.64 -3.26
CA TYR A 104 28.08 5.80 -3.47
C TYR A 104 28.80 5.70 -2.13
N LEU A 105 29.96 5.03 -2.11
CA LEU A 105 30.82 5.06 -0.93
C LEU A 105 31.41 6.47 -0.75
N VAL A 106 31.48 6.94 0.49
CA VAL A 106 32.07 8.24 0.82
C VAL A 106 33.54 8.28 0.39
N SER A 107 34.28 7.19 0.60
CA SER A 107 35.68 7.06 0.18
C SER A 107 35.89 7.25 -1.32
N ASP A 108 34.95 6.83 -2.16
CA ASP A 108 35.04 7.00 -3.61
C ASP A 108 34.67 8.41 -4.03
N LEU A 109 33.66 9.01 -3.40
CA LEU A 109 33.30 10.40 -3.62
C LEU A 109 34.43 11.36 -3.20
N PHE A 110 35.07 11.09 -2.07
CA PHE A 110 36.12 11.92 -1.48
C PHE A 110 37.38 12.01 -2.37
N LYS A 111 37.63 11.01 -3.23
CA LYS A 111 38.76 11.01 -4.17
C LYS A 111 38.53 11.92 -5.38
N ASN A 112 37.29 12.36 -5.63
CA ASN A 112 36.97 13.17 -6.81
C ASN A 112 37.12 14.66 -6.50
N GLU A 113 37.78 15.40 -7.39
CA GLU A 113 37.90 16.85 -7.30
C GLU A 113 36.54 17.56 -7.48
N GLU A 114 35.66 16.97 -8.29
CA GLU A 114 34.31 17.48 -8.52
C GLU A 114 33.26 16.36 -8.45
N ILE A 115 32.29 16.51 -7.54
CA ILE A 115 31.18 15.56 -7.39
C ILE A 115 29.94 16.10 -8.11
N LYS A 116 29.54 15.43 -9.19
CA LYS A 116 28.31 15.70 -9.95
C LYS A 116 27.50 14.41 -10.12
N ILE A 117 26.31 14.37 -9.55
CA ILE A 117 25.42 13.20 -9.58
C ILE A 117 24.14 13.58 -10.32
N SER A 118 23.78 12.81 -11.35
CA SER A 118 22.53 12.96 -12.08
C SER A 118 21.69 11.70 -11.91
N LEU A 119 20.59 11.83 -11.17
CA LEU A 119 19.73 10.70 -10.89
C LEU A 119 19.01 10.27 -12.18
N LYS A 120 19.00 8.98 -12.45
CA LYS A 120 18.28 8.41 -13.60
C LYS A 120 16.79 8.28 -13.27
N ARG A 121 15.93 8.70 -14.19
CA ARG A 121 14.48 8.53 -14.03
C ARG A 121 14.12 7.03 -14.00
N ILE A 122 13.11 6.67 -13.22
CA ILE A 122 12.47 5.37 -13.33
C ILE A 122 11.71 5.36 -14.66
N ASP A 123 12.05 4.42 -15.53
CA ASP A 123 11.25 4.18 -16.72
C ASP A 123 9.97 3.46 -16.32
N CYS A 124 8.84 4.04 -16.69
CA CYS A 124 7.51 3.48 -16.44
C CYS A 124 6.84 2.99 -17.73
N ASN A 125 7.59 2.90 -18.84
CA ASN A 125 7.06 2.44 -20.13
C ASN A 125 6.49 1.01 -20.05
N ASP A 126 7.06 0.14 -19.21
CA ASP A 126 6.54 -1.22 -18.97
C ASP A 126 5.13 -1.24 -18.36
N TYR A 127 4.64 -0.12 -17.82
CA TYR A 127 3.29 0.02 -17.28
C TYR A 127 2.30 0.59 -18.30
N LYS A 128 2.73 0.89 -19.53
CA LYS A 128 1.83 1.22 -20.63
C LYS A 128 1.29 -0.08 -21.20
N CYS A 129 0.05 -0.37 -20.87
CA CYS A 129 -0.68 -1.47 -21.45
C CYS A 129 -1.84 -0.88 -22.27
N ASN A 130 -2.05 -1.44 -23.45
CA ASN A 130 -3.07 -0.98 -24.41
C ASN A 130 -4.22 -2.00 -24.54
N GLU A 131 -4.21 -3.05 -23.74
CA GLU A 131 -5.30 -4.04 -23.71
C GLU A 131 -6.53 -3.45 -23.03
N GLU A 132 -7.73 -3.81 -23.46
CA GLU A 132 -8.92 -3.43 -22.71
C GLU A 132 -9.00 -4.22 -21.39
N PRO A 133 -9.38 -3.56 -20.28
CA PRO A 133 -9.49 -4.23 -18.99
C PRO A 133 -10.61 -5.28 -19.05
N LYS A 134 -10.28 -6.51 -18.63
CA LYS A 134 -11.24 -7.63 -18.55
C LYS A 134 -11.74 -7.77 -17.13
N LEU A 135 -13.05 -7.92 -16.95
CA LEU A 135 -13.65 -8.16 -15.65
C LEU A 135 -13.49 -9.64 -15.26
N LEU A 136 -13.09 -9.88 -14.02
CA LEU A 136 -13.09 -11.19 -13.38
C LEU A 136 -13.88 -11.11 -12.08
N ILE A 137 -14.82 -12.03 -11.88
CA ILE A 137 -15.64 -12.11 -10.66
C ILE A 137 -15.55 -13.53 -10.12
N PHE A 138 -15.17 -13.67 -8.85
CA PHE A 138 -15.11 -14.97 -8.18
C PHE A 138 -15.44 -14.85 -6.70
N SER A 139 -15.83 -15.96 -6.08
CA SER A 139 -15.87 -16.11 -4.63
C SER A 139 -14.67 -16.91 -4.14
N GLY A 140 -14.06 -16.49 -3.04
CA GLY A 140 -12.83 -17.10 -2.56
C GLY A 140 -12.47 -16.77 -1.11
N SER A 141 -11.52 -17.53 -0.56
CA SER A 141 -10.97 -17.35 0.78
C SER A 141 -9.60 -16.67 0.75
N LYS A 142 -9.36 -15.78 1.71
CA LYS A 142 -8.08 -15.07 1.89
C LYS A 142 -7.00 -16.05 2.33
N ILE A 143 -5.88 -16.04 1.62
CA ILE A 143 -4.65 -16.78 1.95
C ILE A 143 -3.66 -15.84 2.64
N ASP A 144 -3.43 -14.66 2.05
CA ASP A 144 -2.47 -13.68 2.55
C ASP A 144 -2.91 -12.25 2.19
N LEU A 145 -2.54 -11.30 3.03
CA LEU A 145 -2.75 -9.87 2.79
C LEU A 145 -1.58 -9.10 3.38
N LYS A 146 -0.78 -8.50 2.50
CA LYS A 146 0.39 -7.70 2.88
C LYS A 146 0.37 -6.34 2.23
N LYS A 147 1.00 -5.38 2.89
CA LYS A 147 1.18 -4.05 2.32
C LYS A 147 2.12 -4.15 1.11
N ALA A 148 1.73 -3.53 0.00
CA ALA A 148 2.58 -3.47 -1.17
C ALA A 148 3.72 -2.48 -0.93
N LYS A 149 4.89 -2.78 -1.49
CA LYS A 149 5.97 -1.79 -1.57
C LYS A 149 5.51 -0.66 -2.50
N TYR A 150 5.76 0.59 -2.11
CA TYR A 150 5.41 1.74 -2.91
C TYR A 150 6.07 1.65 -4.29
N ASN A 151 5.26 1.68 -5.34
CA ASN A 151 5.72 1.64 -6.72
C ASN A 151 5.49 2.99 -7.36
N TYR A 152 6.59 3.68 -7.70
CA TYR A 152 6.52 5.00 -8.29
C TYR A 152 5.64 5.08 -9.57
N CYS A 153 5.62 4.03 -10.39
CA CYS A 153 4.94 4.03 -11.68
C CYS A 153 3.42 3.78 -11.57
N THR A 154 2.95 3.14 -10.50
CA THR A 154 1.54 2.75 -10.34
C THR A 154 0.87 3.36 -9.12
N SER A 155 1.62 3.66 -8.07
CA SER A 155 1.07 4.13 -6.80
C SER A 155 0.76 5.63 -6.85
N ASN A 156 -0.47 5.98 -6.50
CA ASN A 156 -0.84 7.35 -6.17
C ASN A 156 -0.44 7.65 -4.73
N LEU A 157 0.15 8.83 -4.48
CA LEU A 157 0.73 9.21 -3.18
C LEU A 157 -0.27 9.19 -1.99
N MET A 158 -1.57 9.23 -2.27
CA MET A 158 -2.61 9.19 -1.24
C MET A 158 -3.20 7.78 -1.03
N ASN A 159 -2.76 6.81 -1.83
CA ASN A 159 -3.27 5.45 -1.74
C ASN A 159 -2.28 4.53 -1.02
N SER A 160 -2.79 3.77 -0.06
CA SER A 160 -2.14 2.56 0.43
C SER A 160 -2.42 1.43 -0.56
N GLU A 161 -1.37 0.76 -1.01
CA GLU A 161 -1.48 -0.41 -1.86
C GLU A 161 -1.23 -1.68 -1.04
N TRP A 162 -1.99 -2.73 -1.34
CA TRP A 162 -1.95 -4.01 -0.66
C TRP A 162 -1.96 -5.13 -1.70
N ILE A 163 -1.17 -6.16 -1.47
CA ILE A 163 -1.17 -7.38 -2.26
C ILE A 163 -2.01 -8.40 -1.49
N ALA A 164 -3.13 -8.80 -2.09
CA ALA A 164 -3.98 -9.87 -1.59
C ALA A 164 -3.73 -11.15 -2.37
N LYS A 165 -3.72 -12.27 -1.66
CA LYS A 165 -3.70 -13.62 -2.23
C LYS A 165 -4.91 -14.38 -1.72
N TYR A 166 -5.69 -14.94 -2.63
CA TYR A 166 -6.94 -15.64 -2.33
C TYR A 166 -6.99 -16.99 -3.05
N THR A 167 -7.76 -17.95 -2.52
CA THR A 167 -8.25 -19.09 -3.30
C THR A 167 -9.36 -18.62 -4.24
N VAL A 168 -9.53 -19.32 -5.35
CA VAL A 168 -10.66 -19.16 -6.28
C VAL A 168 -11.54 -20.39 -6.08
N ASP A 169 -12.58 -20.26 -5.26
CA ASP A 169 -13.45 -21.38 -4.91
C ASP A 169 -14.60 -21.54 -5.90
N SER A 170 -15.07 -20.43 -6.48
CA SER A 170 -16.04 -20.45 -7.58
C SER A 170 -15.86 -19.23 -8.47
N LEU A 171 -15.78 -19.47 -9.78
CA LEU A 171 -15.67 -18.44 -10.80
C LEU A 171 -17.07 -18.09 -11.31
N HIS A 172 -17.43 -16.81 -11.28
CA HIS A 172 -18.75 -16.31 -11.66
C HIS A 172 -18.73 -15.52 -12.98
N HIS A 173 -17.58 -14.96 -13.34
CA HIS A 173 -17.40 -14.23 -14.61
C HIS A 173 -15.92 -14.15 -15.00
N GLY A 174 -15.65 -14.18 -16.31
CA GLY A 174 -14.31 -14.13 -16.89
C GLY A 174 -13.65 -15.50 -16.99
N ASP A 175 -12.38 -15.52 -17.41
CA ASP A 175 -11.61 -16.75 -17.60
C ASP A 175 -10.43 -16.80 -16.61
N TYR A 176 -10.42 -17.82 -15.75
CA TYR A 176 -9.32 -18.07 -14.80
C TYR A 176 -9.29 -19.53 -14.39
N THR A 177 -8.11 -20.15 -14.45
CA THR A 177 -7.95 -21.61 -14.22
C THR A 177 -7.19 -21.96 -12.96
N ASP A 178 -6.40 -21.03 -12.43
CA ASP A 178 -5.57 -21.32 -11.25
C ASP A 178 -6.43 -21.33 -9.99
N LYS A 179 -6.06 -22.21 -9.04
CA LYS A 179 -6.73 -22.28 -7.74
C LYS A 179 -6.50 -21.03 -6.87
N ASN A 180 -5.41 -20.30 -7.11
CA ASN A 180 -5.01 -19.18 -6.27
C ASN A 180 -4.73 -17.96 -7.13
N ILE A 181 -5.28 -16.81 -6.74
CA ILE A 181 -5.08 -15.54 -7.43
C ILE A 181 -4.40 -14.53 -6.52
N THR A 182 -3.51 -13.73 -7.11
CA THR A 182 -2.86 -12.60 -6.43
C THR A 182 -3.24 -11.31 -7.15
N PHE A 183 -3.69 -10.31 -6.40
CA PHE A 183 -4.14 -9.04 -6.96
C PHE A 183 -3.81 -7.86 -6.06
N LEU A 184 -3.79 -6.67 -6.66
CA LEU A 184 -3.52 -5.41 -5.97
C LEU A 184 -4.82 -4.75 -5.51
N ILE A 185 -4.85 -4.28 -4.27
CA ILE A 185 -5.91 -3.44 -3.73
C ILE A 185 -5.31 -2.07 -3.47
N SER A 186 -5.96 -1.02 -3.95
CA SER A 186 -5.54 0.37 -3.72
C SER A 186 -6.62 1.06 -2.88
N LEU A 187 -6.30 1.55 -1.69
CA LEU A 187 -7.24 2.24 -0.81
C LEU A 187 -6.73 3.63 -0.48
N HIS A 188 -7.63 4.58 -0.25
CA HIS A 188 -7.22 5.93 0.09
C HIS A 188 -6.82 6.00 1.57
N ALA A 189 -5.51 6.07 1.83
CA ALA A 189 -4.90 6.21 3.16
C ALA A 189 -5.48 5.30 4.26
N SER A 190 -5.90 4.08 3.92
CA SER A 190 -6.57 3.19 4.87
C SER A 190 -6.07 1.74 4.81
N THR A 191 -6.37 1.00 5.87
CA THR A 191 -6.21 -0.45 5.89
C THR A 191 -7.48 -1.09 5.30
N PRO A 192 -7.38 -2.18 4.53
CA PRO A 192 -8.56 -2.88 4.04
C PRO A 192 -9.50 -3.28 5.18
N SER A 193 -10.75 -2.82 5.09
CA SER A 193 -11.80 -3.14 6.09
C SER A 193 -12.11 -4.63 6.18
N PHE A 194 -11.72 -5.40 5.17
CA PHE A 194 -11.83 -6.86 5.11
C PHE A 194 -10.57 -7.58 5.59
N LYS A 195 -9.66 -6.90 6.31
CA LYS A 195 -8.52 -7.56 6.94
C LYS A 195 -8.96 -8.74 7.80
N GLU A 196 -10.13 -8.65 8.43
CA GLU A 196 -10.70 -9.69 9.29
C GLU A 196 -11.55 -10.72 8.54
N ASN A 197 -12.17 -10.34 7.42
CA ASN A 197 -13.01 -11.25 6.66
C ASN A 197 -12.17 -12.28 5.90
N GLU A 198 -12.53 -13.55 6.04
CA GLU A 198 -11.86 -14.65 5.34
C GLU A 198 -12.42 -14.83 3.93
N ASN A 199 -13.74 -14.80 3.75
CA ASN A 199 -14.39 -15.13 2.49
C ASN A 199 -15.00 -13.90 1.81
N ARG A 200 -14.82 -13.77 0.50
CA ARG A 200 -15.31 -12.61 -0.26
C ARG A 200 -15.83 -12.97 -1.65
N LEU A 201 -16.77 -12.16 -2.12
CA LEU A 201 -17.11 -12.00 -3.52
C LEU A 201 -16.25 -10.86 -4.09
N VAL A 202 -15.31 -11.21 -4.96
CA VAL A 202 -14.23 -10.34 -5.42
C VAL A 202 -14.45 -9.93 -6.88
N TYR A 203 -14.25 -8.64 -7.16
CA TYR A 203 -14.36 -8.05 -8.50
C TYR A 203 -13.01 -7.44 -8.89
N LEU A 204 -12.40 -7.99 -9.94
CA LEU A 204 -11.09 -7.58 -10.41
C LEU A 204 -11.15 -7.08 -11.85
N TYR A 205 -10.40 -6.03 -12.16
CA TYR A 205 -9.96 -5.79 -13.53
C TYR A 205 -8.62 -6.48 -13.76
N ASN A 206 -8.55 -7.25 -14.83
CA ASN A 206 -7.31 -7.76 -15.39
C ASN A 206 -6.86 -6.83 -16.53
N PHE A 207 -5.64 -6.33 -16.43
CA PHE A 207 -5.02 -5.49 -17.45
C PHE A 207 -3.56 -5.92 -17.62
N CYS A 208 -3.22 -6.53 -18.75
CA CYS A 208 -1.92 -7.13 -19.02
C CYS A 208 -1.45 -8.08 -17.88
N ASN A 209 -2.30 -9.03 -17.51
CA ASN A 209 -2.08 -10.01 -16.43
C ASN A 209 -1.86 -9.39 -15.03
N ASN A 210 -2.22 -8.11 -14.85
CA ASN A 210 -2.23 -7.47 -13.55
C ASN A 210 -3.66 -7.33 -13.06
N TYR A 211 -3.99 -8.11 -12.04
CA TYR A 211 -5.29 -8.05 -11.39
C TYR A 211 -5.36 -6.93 -10.36
N LYS A 212 -6.42 -6.11 -10.43
CA LYS A 212 -6.67 -5.02 -9.48
C LYS A 212 -8.12 -5.03 -8.99
N ASP A 213 -8.30 -4.91 -7.68
CA ASP A 213 -9.62 -4.85 -7.05
C ASP A 213 -10.33 -3.52 -7.33
N ILE A 214 -11.63 -3.61 -7.69
CA ILE A 214 -12.47 -2.48 -8.10
C ILE A 214 -13.10 -1.76 -6.87
N LYS A 215 -12.73 -2.16 -5.65
CA LYS A 215 -13.18 -1.61 -4.35
C LYS A 215 -14.68 -1.76 -4.09
N ILE A 216 -15.30 -2.76 -4.68
CA ILE A 216 -16.72 -3.07 -4.50
C ILE A 216 -16.98 -4.50 -4.00
N SER A 217 -15.91 -5.24 -3.72
CA SER A 217 -15.94 -6.62 -3.26
C SER A 217 -16.56 -6.73 -1.86
N ASP A 218 -17.46 -7.69 -1.67
CA ASP A 218 -18.25 -7.87 -0.45
C ASP A 218 -17.76 -9.08 0.37
N PRO A 219 -17.87 -9.05 1.71
CA PRO A 219 -17.78 -10.28 2.49
C PRO A 219 -18.95 -11.21 2.15
N ILE A 220 -18.69 -12.52 2.18
CA ILE A 220 -19.71 -13.55 1.99
C ILE A 220 -19.72 -14.49 3.19
N TYR A 221 -20.91 -14.97 3.53
CA TYR A 221 -21.15 -15.80 4.69
C TYR A 221 -21.89 -17.06 4.27
N LYS A 222 -21.51 -18.19 4.88
CA LYS A 222 -22.15 -19.46 4.59
C LYS A 222 -23.53 -19.48 5.25
N THR A 223 -24.52 -20.00 4.54
CA THR A 223 -25.90 -20.15 5.02
C THR A 223 -26.13 -21.57 5.51
N LYS A 224 -27.19 -21.79 6.29
CA LYS A 224 -27.54 -23.13 6.82
C LYS A 224 -27.85 -24.15 5.72
N ASN A 225 -28.30 -23.70 4.55
CA ASN A 225 -28.52 -24.56 3.37
C ASN A 225 -27.24 -24.79 2.55
N GLY A 226 -26.08 -24.32 3.00
CA GLY A 226 -24.77 -24.57 2.38
C GLY A 226 -24.36 -23.58 1.29
N ASN A 227 -25.24 -22.65 0.91
CA ASN A 227 -24.95 -21.58 -0.07
C ASN A 227 -24.13 -20.43 0.57
N TRP A 228 -23.73 -19.48 -0.27
CA TRP A 228 -23.06 -18.24 0.15
C TRP A 228 -23.97 -17.03 -0.08
N ALA A 229 -23.96 -16.10 0.87
CA ALA A 229 -24.75 -14.86 0.78
C ALA A 229 -23.99 -13.67 1.36
N THR A 230 -24.29 -12.47 0.86
CA THR A 230 -23.88 -11.20 1.46
C THR A 230 -24.99 -10.71 2.40
N ASN A 231 -24.65 -9.89 3.39
CA ASN A 231 -25.65 -9.13 4.14
C ASN A 231 -26.26 -7.99 3.30
N TYR A 232 -27.44 -7.52 3.69
CA TYR A 232 -28.11 -6.41 3.01
C TYR A 232 -27.30 -5.10 3.13
N SER A 233 -27.09 -4.39 2.03
CA SER A 233 -26.43 -3.07 2.05
C SER A 233 -27.19 -2.04 1.24
N ASN A 234 -27.74 -1.05 1.93
CA ASN A 234 -28.49 0.03 1.29
C ASN A 234 -27.60 0.96 0.43
N PHE A 235 -26.28 0.96 0.67
CA PHE A 235 -25.35 1.89 0.03
C PHE A 235 -25.29 1.73 -1.49
N PHE A 236 -25.24 0.48 -1.99
CA PHE A 236 -25.21 0.22 -3.43
C PHE A 236 -26.61 0.23 -4.03
N LEU A 237 -27.59 -0.35 -3.33
CA LEU A 237 -28.98 -0.41 -3.78
C LEU A 237 -29.57 0.97 -4.06
N ASN A 238 -29.39 1.94 -3.16
CA ASN A 238 -29.92 3.29 -3.36
C ASN A 238 -29.31 4.02 -4.57
N LYS A 239 -28.17 3.54 -5.07
CA LYS A 239 -27.47 4.15 -6.20
C LYS A 239 -27.90 3.56 -7.55
N ILE A 240 -28.62 2.45 -7.58
CA ILE A 240 -29.14 1.84 -8.82
C ILE A 240 -30.66 2.09 -8.98
N PRO A 241 -31.20 2.13 -10.21
CA PRO A 241 -32.64 2.29 -10.46
C PRO A 241 -33.47 1.22 -9.75
N LYS A 242 -34.68 1.57 -9.28
CA LYS A 242 -35.51 0.70 -8.41
C LYS A 242 -35.89 -0.60 -9.12
N GLU A 243 -36.20 -0.50 -10.40
CA GLU A 243 -36.55 -1.59 -11.31
C GLU A 243 -35.42 -2.61 -11.54
N LEU A 244 -34.16 -2.24 -11.24
CA LEU A 244 -33.00 -3.12 -11.34
C LEU A 244 -32.57 -3.70 -9.99
N ARG A 245 -33.24 -3.33 -8.88
CA ARG A 245 -32.88 -3.81 -7.54
C ARG A 245 -33.49 -5.20 -7.34
N PRO A 246 -32.68 -6.24 -7.10
CA PRO A 246 -33.19 -7.50 -6.59
C PRO A 246 -33.87 -7.27 -5.24
N GLU A 247 -34.93 -8.03 -4.98
CA GLU A 247 -35.58 -8.00 -3.67
C GLU A 247 -34.70 -8.71 -2.63
N PRO A 248 -34.43 -8.09 -1.47
CA PRO A 248 -33.67 -8.73 -0.40
C PRO A 248 -34.46 -9.91 0.18
N THR A 249 -33.77 -11.02 0.41
CA THR A 249 -34.37 -12.22 0.98
C THR A 249 -33.93 -12.42 2.42
N LYS A 250 -34.79 -13.03 3.24
CA LYS A 250 -34.40 -13.47 4.58
C LYS A 250 -33.36 -14.58 4.45
N ILE A 251 -32.23 -14.44 5.14
CA ILE A 251 -31.12 -15.39 5.05
C ILE A 251 -30.88 -16.03 6.41
N ASP A 252 -30.95 -17.36 6.46
CA ASP A 252 -30.53 -18.14 7.61
C ASP A 252 -29.01 -18.38 7.52
N PHE A 253 -28.24 -17.41 8.02
CA PHE A 253 -26.79 -17.54 8.11
C PHE A 253 -26.40 -18.70 9.05
N LEU A 254 -25.33 -19.42 8.70
CA LEU A 254 -24.81 -20.52 9.51
C LEU A 254 -24.32 -20.00 10.86
N GLU A 255 -23.58 -18.89 10.83
CA GLU A 255 -23.18 -18.11 12.00
C GLU A 255 -23.81 -16.72 11.93
N PRO A 256 -24.18 -16.11 13.07
CA PRO A 256 -24.73 -14.76 13.08
C PRO A 256 -23.76 -13.75 12.46
N VAL A 257 -24.21 -13.00 11.44
CA VAL A 257 -23.43 -11.92 10.85
C VAL A 257 -23.60 -10.67 11.71
N VAL A 258 -22.61 -10.41 12.57
CA VAL A 258 -22.62 -9.31 13.54
C VAL A 258 -21.79 -8.13 13.03
N ILE A 259 -22.38 -6.94 13.10
CA ILE A 259 -21.73 -5.67 12.77
C ILE A 259 -21.62 -4.87 14.06
N ASN A 260 -20.38 -4.65 14.53
CA ASN A 260 -20.10 -3.81 15.68
C ASN A 260 -20.07 -2.34 15.27
N PHE A 261 -20.77 -1.48 16.00
CA PHE A 261 -20.78 -0.04 15.71
C PHE A 261 -19.59 0.65 16.36
N HIS A 262 -18.88 1.45 15.58
CA HIS A 262 -17.80 2.29 16.09
C HIS A 262 -18.36 3.27 17.13
N GLU A 263 -17.66 3.50 18.25
CA GLU A 263 -18.16 4.31 19.38
C GLU A 263 -18.62 5.72 18.98
N SER A 264 -17.96 6.32 17.99
CA SER A 264 -18.29 7.67 17.50
C SER A 264 -19.55 7.76 16.63
N TRP A 265 -20.20 6.64 16.27
CA TRP A 265 -21.42 6.68 15.47
C TRP A 265 -22.65 6.92 16.34
N ASP A 266 -23.38 7.99 16.02
CA ASP A 266 -24.66 8.33 16.64
C ASP A 266 -25.81 7.41 16.17
N GLU A 267 -26.93 7.47 16.90
CA GLU A 267 -28.11 6.62 16.65
C GLU A 267 -28.79 6.92 15.31
N GLU A 268 -28.77 8.16 14.85
CA GLU A 268 -29.34 8.56 13.57
C GLU A 268 -28.56 7.95 12.40
N TYR A 269 -27.23 8.00 12.47
CA TYR A 269 -26.33 7.39 11.51
C TYR A 269 -26.53 5.88 11.43
N ILE A 270 -26.70 5.23 12.59
CA ILE A 270 -26.91 3.79 12.71
C ILE A 270 -28.27 3.41 12.10
N SER A 271 -29.36 4.03 12.57
CA SER A 271 -30.72 3.70 12.14
C SER A 271 -30.95 3.93 10.63
N LYS A 272 -30.27 4.87 10.00
CA LYS A 272 -30.34 5.06 8.54
C LYS A 272 -29.66 3.95 7.72
N ARG A 273 -28.73 3.21 8.32
CA ARG A 273 -27.91 2.18 7.63
C ARG A 273 -28.32 0.76 7.97
N TRP A 274 -28.63 0.52 9.23
CA TRP A 274 -29.03 -0.77 9.77
C TRP A 274 -30.40 -0.58 10.42
N TYR A 275 -31.44 -1.09 9.78
CA TYR A 275 -32.83 -0.94 10.22
C TYR A 275 -33.61 -2.22 9.97
N GLU A 276 -34.69 -2.38 10.73
CA GLU A 276 -35.66 -3.47 10.54
C GLU A 276 -36.39 -3.33 9.19
N PRO A 277 -36.73 -4.44 8.50
CA PRO A 277 -36.57 -5.83 8.93
C PRO A 277 -35.19 -6.43 8.62
N PHE A 278 -34.30 -5.68 7.96
CA PHE A 278 -33.06 -6.21 7.42
C PHE A 278 -32.01 -6.53 8.48
N TYR A 279 -32.07 -5.81 9.60
CA TYR A 279 -31.18 -5.96 10.73
C TYR A 279 -31.95 -5.89 12.04
N THR A 280 -31.55 -6.74 12.99
CA THR A 280 -31.93 -6.59 14.39
C THR A 280 -30.83 -5.90 15.16
N ILE A 281 -31.17 -4.78 15.80
CA ILE A 281 -30.24 -3.97 16.58
C ILE A 281 -30.27 -4.41 18.04
N LYS A 282 -29.11 -4.73 18.62
CA LYS A 282 -28.94 -5.04 20.05
C LYS A 282 -27.77 -4.25 20.61
N GLY A 283 -28.07 -3.20 21.37
CA GLY A 283 -27.05 -2.29 21.91
C GLY A 283 -26.19 -1.68 20.80
N ARG A 284 -24.86 -1.83 20.88
CA ARG A 284 -23.89 -1.32 19.89
C ARG A 284 -23.60 -2.30 18.75
N THR A 285 -24.56 -3.17 18.41
CA THR A 285 -24.41 -4.15 17.34
C THR A 285 -25.66 -4.25 16.48
N ALA A 286 -25.48 -4.57 15.19
CA ALA A 286 -26.53 -5.04 14.28
C ALA A 286 -26.27 -6.49 13.88
N ILE A 287 -27.33 -7.29 13.84
CA ILE A 287 -27.31 -8.68 13.38
C ILE A 287 -28.09 -8.74 12.07
N ALA A 288 -27.46 -9.24 10.99
CA ALA A 288 -28.11 -9.31 9.69
C ALA A 288 -29.18 -10.41 9.64
N ASN A 289 -30.38 -10.04 9.20
CA ASN A 289 -31.51 -10.97 8.98
C ASN A 289 -31.78 -11.21 7.49
N TYR A 290 -31.41 -10.24 6.65
CA TYR A 290 -31.62 -10.26 5.21
C TYR A 290 -30.33 -10.03 4.44
N GLY A 291 -30.34 -10.47 3.19
CA GLY A 291 -29.19 -10.41 2.32
C GLY A 291 -29.53 -10.78 0.89
N PHE A 292 -28.46 -11.08 0.16
CA PHE A 292 -28.50 -11.47 -1.24
C PHE A 292 -27.61 -12.70 -1.42
N TYR A 293 -28.09 -13.71 -2.16
CA TYR A 293 -27.18 -14.76 -2.62
C TYR A 293 -26.24 -14.18 -3.69
N ILE A 294 -25.20 -14.95 -4.02
CA ILE A 294 -24.09 -14.46 -4.86
C ILE A 294 -24.58 -13.87 -6.18
N GLU A 295 -25.52 -14.52 -6.87
CA GLU A 295 -26.02 -14.06 -8.18
C GLU A 295 -26.72 -12.70 -8.09
N GLU A 296 -27.57 -12.49 -7.07
CA GLU A 296 -28.22 -11.19 -6.84
C GLU A 296 -27.20 -10.12 -6.44
N ALA A 297 -26.22 -10.47 -5.60
CA ALA A 297 -25.15 -9.56 -5.21
C ALA A 297 -24.34 -9.10 -6.44
N ILE A 298 -24.00 -10.02 -7.35
CA ILE A 298 -23.33 -9.72 -8.62
C ILE A 298 -24.16 -8.74 -9.45
N LYS A 299 -25.46 -9.01 -9.63
CA LYS A 299 -26.36 -8.11 -10.39
C LYS A 299 -26.36 -6.68 -9.83
N ILE A 300 -26.43 -6.54 -8.51
CA ILE A 300 -26.39 -5.22 -7.83
C ILE A 300 -25.08 -4.49 -8.16
N LYS A 301 -23.94 -5.19 -8.09
CA LYS A 301 -22.62 -4.60 -8.32
C LYS A 301 -22.36 -4.27 -9.78
N LEU A 302 -22.77 -5.13 -10.71
CA LEU A 302 -22.70 -4.85 -12.14
C LEU A 302 -23.55 -3.63 -12.51
N ALA A 303 -24.79 -3.53 -11.99
CA ALA A 303 -25.66 -2.38 -12.20
C ALA A 303 -25.07 -1.09 -11.62
N PHE A 304 -24.45 -1.17 -10.44
CA PHE A 304 -23.72 -0.05 -9.85
C PHE A 304 -22.53 0.36 -10.72
N MET A 305 -21.71 -0.59 -11.19
CA MET A 305 -20.56 -0.28 -12.02
C MET A 305 -20.95 0.43 -13.30
N LYS A 306 -21.95 -0.07 -14.04
CA LYS A 306 -22.44 0.54 -15.29
C LYS A 306 -22.86 2.01 -15.15
N LYS A 307 -23.23 2.45 -13.95
CA LYS A 307 -23.64 3.84 -13.70
C LYS A 307 -22.47 4.76 -13.35
N TYR A 308 -21.39 4.24 -12.78
CA TYR A 308 -20.32 5.04 -12.17
C TYR A 308 -18.93 4.82 -12.78
N TYR A 309 -18.77 3.81 -13.63
CA TYR A 309 -17.56 3.48 -14.38
C TYR A 309 -17.91 3.35 -15.86
#